data_AF-A0A3M1A6F4-F1
#
_entry.id   AF-A0A3M1A6F4-F1
#
_cell.length_a   1.000
_cell.length_b   1.000
_cell.length_c   1.000
_cell.angle_alpha   90.00
_cell.angle_beta   90.00
_cell.angle_gamma   90.00
#
_symmetry.space_group_name_H-M   'P 1'
#
loop_
_entity.id
_entity.type
_entity.pdbx_description
1 polymer ?
#
loop_
_entity_poly.entity_id
_entity_poly.type
_entity_poly.pdbx_seq_one_letter_code
_entity_poly.pdbx_strand_id
1 'polypeptide(L)'
;NPWLFPYMEFQRFKHHPEVAQLLKGGKRVAYGARAITEGGWQSIPKMVFPGGALLGCSAGLVNVPRIKGNHNAMLSGIAAAEAAVKAIRQGRGSDELTEYETAVRTGPIAKDLKRVRNVKPMWSRWGMWASLALGGLDMWVANLTGWNPFGTLKHGKTDAEATGKAADFDPIEYPKPDGVLSFDRLTNVAYSFTNHDEDEPCHLKLRDPEIPIRVNLPQYAEPAQRYCPAGVYEVIEEDGAPRFQINYQNCVHCKTCDIKDPSQNIDWTCPQGGEGPNYPNM
;
A
#
# COMPACT_ATOMS: atom_id res chain seq x y z
N ASN A 1 3.69 -13.65 -9.12
CA ASN A 1 3.13 -13.60 -10.47
C ASN A 1 3.08 -12.15 -10.95
N PRO A 2 3.93 -11.75 -11.91
CA PRO A 2 3.92 -10.39 -12.46
C PRO A 2 2.74 -10.08 -13.38
N TRP A 3 1.98 -11.11 -13.81
CA TRP A 3 0.76 -10.97 -14.62
C TRP A 3 -0.48 -10.60 -13.81
N LEU A 4 -0.40 -10.66 -12.47
CA LEU A 4 -1.52 -10.30 -11.60
C LEU A 4 -1.85 -8.82 -11.75
N PHE A 5 -3.12 -8.53 -11.99
CA PHE A 5 -3.64 -7.19 -12.16
C PHE A 5 -4.63 -6.88 -11.03
N PRO A 6 -4.20 -6.25 -9.91
CA PRO A 6 -5.04 -6.08 -8.72
C PRO A 6 -6.36 -5.36 -8.99
N TYR A 7 -6.35 -4.39 -9.89
CA TYR A 7 -7.56 -3.70 -10.33
C TYR A 7 -8.58 -4.67 -10.96
N MET A 8 -8.13 -5.55 -11.87
CA MET A 8 -9.03 -6.51 -12.52
C MET A 8 -9.40 -7.67 -11.60
N GLU A 9 -8.57 -8.05 -10.63
CA GLU A 9 -8.99 -8.96 -9.56
C GLU A 9 -10.17 -8.37 -8.76
N PHE A 10 -10.11 -7.07 -8.43
CA PHE A 10 -11.24 -6.41 -7.80
C PHE A 10 -12.47 -6.32 -8.72
N GLN A 11 -12.29 -6.05 -10.02
CA GLN A 11 -13.42 -6.10 -10.97
C GLN A 11 -14.04 -7.49 -11.05
N ARG A 12 -13.21 -8.55 -11.12
CA ARG A 12 -13.62 -9.95 -11.16
C ARG A 12 -14.34 -10.36 -9.87
N PHE A 13 -13.86 -9.93 -8.71
CA PHE A 13 -14.47 -10.22 -7.42
C PHE A 13 -15.94 -9.77 -7.34
N LYS A 14 -16.28 -8.64 -7.97
CA LYS A 14 -17.67 -8.12 -8.01
C LYS A 14 -18.65 -9.04 -8.73
N HIS A 15 -18.18 -9.98 -9.54
CA HIS A 15 -19.00 -10.99 -10.22
C HIS A 15 -19.24 -12.24 -9.37
N HIS A 16 -18.65 -12.35 -8.17
CA HIS A 16 -19.02 -13.42 -7.24
C HIS A 16 -20.52 -13.33 -6.91
N PRO A 17 -21.31 -14.43 -6.92
CA PRO A 17 -22.78 -14.37 -6.83
C PRO A 17 -23.30 -13.51 -5.66
N GLU A 18 -22.75 -13.68 -4.46
CA GLU A 18 -23.12 -12.91 -3.27
C GLU A 18 -22.83 -11.41 -3.40
N VAL A 19 -21.72 -11.04 -4.06
CA VAL A 19 -21.32 -9.64 -4.26
C VAL A 19 -22.14 -9.02 -5.38
N ALA A 20 -22.32 -9.73 -6.49
CA ALA A 20 -23.13 -9.30 -7.62
C ALA A 20 -24.58 -9.03 -7.19
N GLN A 21 -25.14 -9.89 -6.34
CA GLN A 21 -26.48 -9.72 -5.79
C GLN A 21 -26.59 -8.46 -4.92
N LEU A 22 -25.58 -8.18 -4.08
CA LEU A 22 -25.53 -6.96 -3.26
C LEU A 22 -25.45 -5.68 -4.09
N LEU A 23 -24.75 -5.73 -5.22
CA LEU A 23 -24.53 -4.58 -6.11
C LEU A 23 -25.64 -4.40 -7.16
N LYS A 24 -26.61 -5.32 -7.24
CA LYS A 24 -27.64 -5.33 -8.27
C LYS A 24 -28.47 -4.03 -8.24
N GLY A 25 -28.54 -3.36 -9.39
CA GLY A 25 -29.24 -2.08 -9.54
C GLY A 25 -28.50 -0.88 -8.92
N GLY A 26 -27.33 -1.10 -8.33
CA GLY A 26 -26.47 -0.05 -7.79
C GLY A 26 -25.79 0.77 -8.88
N LYS A 27 -25.37 1.98 -8.50
CA LYS A 27 -24.58 2.88 -9.36
C LYS A 27 -23.26 3.17 -8.68
N ARG A 28 -22.15 2.94 -9.39
CA ARG A 28 -20.82 3.41 -8.96
C ARG A 28 -20.80 4.94 -8.93
N VAL A 29 -20.37 5.51 -7.81
CA VAL A 29 -20.32 6.97 -7.60
C VAL A 29 -18.90 7.52 -7.42
N ALA A 30 -17.95 6.68 -7.00
CA ALA A 30 -16.56 7.09 -6.77
C ALA A 30 -15.61 5.91 -7.00
N TYR A 31 -14.32 6.22 -7.19
CA TYR A 31 -13.24 5.25 -7.27
C TYR A 31 -11.97 5.81 -6.63
N GLY A 32 -11.22 4.96 -5.94
CA GLY A 32 -9.92 5.32 -5.37
C GLY A 32 -9.06 4.09 -5.13
N ALA A 33 -7.77 4.34 -4.89
CA ALA A 33 -6.81 3.31 -4.55
C ALA A 33 -5.73 3.87 -3.62
N ARG A 34 -5.30 3.06 -2.66
CA ARG A 34 -4.23 3.40 -1.73
C ARG A 34 -3.48 2.15 -1.31
N ALA A 35 -2.16 2.23 -1.23
CA ALA A 35 -1.38 1.23 -0.52
C ALA A 35 -1.65 1.34 0.99
N ILE A 36 -1.72 0.20 1.66
CA ILE A 36 -1.81 0.10 3.11
C ILE A 36 -0.57 -0.63 3.64
N THR A 37 -0.12 -0.28 4.84
CA THR A 37 0.99 -0.99 5.46
C THR A 37 0.51 -2.30 6.07
N GLU A 38 1.18 -3.40 5.74
CA GLU A 38 0.90 -4.72 6.31
C GLU A 38 2.06 -5.32 7.11
N GLY A 39 3.15 -4.58 7.26
CA GLY A 39 4.33 -5.01 8.00
C GLY A 39 4.11 -5.21 9.50
N GLY A 40 3.11 -4.55 10.10
CA GLY A 40 2.71 -4.71 11.50
C GLY A 40 3.81 -4.37 12.50
N TRP A 41 3.71 -4.92 13.72
CA TRP A 41 4.58 -4.61 14.86
C TRP A 41 6.08 -4.70 14.56
N GLN A 42 6.49 -5.66 13.73
CA GLN A 42 7.88 -5.92 13.39
C GLN A 42 8.50 -4.88 12.47
N SER A 43 7.66 -4.09 11.79
CA SER A 43 8.09 -3.12 10.77
C SER A 43 8.01 -1.68 11.26
N ILE A 44 7.67 -1.46 12.54
CA ILE A 44 7.64 -0.11 13.13
C ILE A 44 9.08 0.40 13.28
N PRO A 45 9.49 1.45 12.57
CA PRO A 45 10.85 1.99 12.64
C PRO A 45 11.09 2.73 13.96
N LYS A 46 12.27 3.34 14.12
CA LYS A 46 12.40 4.46 15.07
C LYS A 46 11.49 5.58 14.58
N MET A 47 10.63 6.11 15.45
CA MET A 47 9.60 7.09 15.10
C MET A 47 9.96 8.52 15.52
N VAL A 48 11.12 8.73 16.15
CA VAL A 48 11.58 10.06 16.56
C VAL A 48 12.98 10.34 16.07
N PHE A 49 13.24 11.60 15.75
CA PHE A 49 14.53 12.14 15.36
C PHE A 49 14.61 13.61 15.78
N PRO A 50 15.80 14.23 15.83
CA PRO A 50 15.93 15.61 16.27
C PRO A 50 15.05 16.54 15.43
N GLY A 51 14.08 17.18 16.07
CA GLY A 51 13.16 18.11 15.41
C GLY A 51 11.96 17.47 14.69
N GLY A 52 11.73 16.15 14.79
CA GLY A 52 10.57 15.53 14.13
C GLY A 52 10.19 14.13 14.61
N ALA A 53 9.03 13.68 14.13
CA ALA A 53 8.48 12.37 14.46
C ALA A 53 7.65 11.78 13.31
N LEU A 54 7.61 10.45 13.23
CA LEU A 54 6.75 9.66 12.36
C LEU A 54 5.53 9.18 13.15
N LEU A 55 4.34 9.38 12.58
CA LEU A 55 3.07 8.99 13.19
C LEU A 55 2.14 8.32 12.18
N GLY A 56 1.08 7.69 12.69
CA GLY A 56 0.06 7.02 11.89
C GLY A 56 0.61 5.92 10.97
N CYS A 57 0.01 5.79 9.79
CA CYS A 57 0.41 4.77 8.83
C CYS A 57 1.81 5.02 8.24
N SER A 58 2.38 6.23 8.35
CA SER A 58 3.78 6.49 7.99
C SER A 58 4.74 5.66 8.88
N ALA A 59 4.40 5.53 10.17
CA ALA A 59 5.11 4.64 11.10
C ALA A 59 4.65 3.17 11.03
N GLY A 60 3.72 2.81 10.13
CA GLY A 60 3.25 1.44 9.93
C GLY A 60 2.27 0.92 10.99
N LEU A 61 1.51 1.80 11.64
CA LEU A 61 0.68 1.45 12.82
C LEU A 61 -0.68 0.80 12.50
N VAL A 62 -0.73 -0.08 11.49
CA VAL A 62 -1.97 -0.74 11.04
C VAL A 62 -2.13 -2.12 11.66
N ASN A 63 -3.32 -2.40 12.20
CA ASN A 63 -3.73 -3.74 12.60
C ASN A 63 -4.28 -4.49 11.38
N VAL A 64 -3.44 -5.30 10.75
CA VAL A 64 -3.72 -5.95 9.46
C VAL A 64 -4.90 -6.92 9.54
N PRO A 65 -4.99 -7.86 10.50
CA PRO A 65 -6.10 -8.81 10.52
C PRO A 65 -7.47 -8.16 10.75
N ARG A 66 -7.49 -6.99 11.39
CA ARG A 66 -8.72 -6.20 11.58
C ARG A 66 -8.99 -5.21 10.45
N ILE A 67 -8.02 -4.99 9.55
CA ILE A 67 -8.03 -3.96 8.50
C ILE A 67 -8.31 -2.58 9.11
N LYS A 68 -7.63 -2.25 10.22
CA LYS A 68 -7.83 -0.99 10.96
C LYS A 68 -6.51 -0.32 11.33
N GLY A 69 -6.32 0.91 10.86
CA GLY A 69 -5.18 1.76 11.25
C GLY A 69 -5.59 3.09 11.89
N ASN A 70 -6.80 3.58 11.63
CA ASN A 70 -7.22 4.93 12.00
C ASN A 70 -7.15 5.19 13.50
N HIS A 71 -7.57 4.24 14.35
CA HIS A 71 -7.51 4.39 15.80
C HIS A 71 -6.08 4.52 16.31
N ASN A 72 -5.16 3.69 15.81
CA ASN A 72 -3.75 3.77 16.18
C ASN A 72 -3.10 5.05 15.63
N ALA A 73 -3.50 5.51 14.44
CA ALA A 73 -3.05 6.77 13.90
C ALA A 73 -3.47 7.95 14.77
N MET A 74 -4.74 8.01 15.18
CA MET A 74 -5.24 9.02 16.13
C MET A 74 -4.50 8.97 17.47
N LEU A 75 -4.35 7.78 18.05
CA LEU A 75 -3.61 7.59 19.31
C LEU A 75 -2.15 8.04 19.20
N SER A 76 -1.49 7.78 18.06
CA SER A 76 -0.11 8.22 17.84
C SER A 76 -0.01 9.74 17.71
N GLY A 77 -0.99 10.39 17.07
CA GLY A 77 -1.05 11.86 16.99
C GLY A 77 -1.25 12.51 18.36
N ILE A 78 -2.14 11.95 19.18
CA ILE A 78 -2.36 12.41 20.57
C ILE A 78 -1.07 12.27 21.38
N ALA A 79 -0.43 11.10 21.37
CA ALA A 79 0.79 10.86 22.13
C ALA A 79 1.96 11.76 21.67
N ALA A 80 2.09 11.99 20.36
CA ALA A 80 3.09 12.90 19.82
C ALA A 80 2.84 14.36 20.25
N ALA A 81 1.59 14.80 20.23
CA ALA A 81 1.20 16.15 20.65
C ALA A 81 1.45 16.36 22.16
N GLU A 82 1.09 15.39 23.01
CA GLU A 82 1.35 15.45 24.46
C GLU A 82 2.85 15.54 24.76
N ALA A 83 3.67 14.71 24.09
CA ALA A 83 5.12 14.75 24.22
C ALA A 83 5.71 16.10 23.76
N ALA A 84 5.24 16.62 22.63
CA ALA A 84 5.68 17.91 22.10
C ALA A 84 5.32 19.07 23.04
N VAL A 85 4.08 19.13 23.53
CA VAL A 85 3.62 20.16 24.49
C VAL A 85 4.45 20.12 25.77
N LYS A 86 4.74 18.92 26.28
CA LYS A 86 5.58 18.76 27.47
C LYS A 86 7.01 19.25 27.22
N ALA A 87 7.61 18.88 26.09
CA ALA A 87 8.95 19.33 25.71
C ALA A 87 9.03 20.87 25.60
N ILE A 88 8.05 21.48 24.91
CA ILE A 88 7.95 22.95 24.78
C ILE A 88 7.85 23.62 26.15
N ARG A 89 7.01 23.11 27.06
CA ARG A 89 6.89 23.65 28.42
C ARG A 89 8.16 23.53 29.26
N GLN A 90 9.02 22.58 28.94
CA GLN A 90 10.33 22.40 29.58
C GLN A 90 11.44 23.24 28.91
N GLY A 91 11.12 24.05 27.90
CA GLY A 91 12.11 24.83 27.14
C GLY A 91 12.98 23.98 26.23
N ARG A 92 12.60 22.74 25.94
CA ARG A 92 13.30 21.85 24.99
C ARG A 92 12.93 22.22 23.55
N GLY A 93 13.86 21.99 22.62
CA GLY A 93 13.66 22.22 21.20
C GLY A 93 14.74 21.55 20.35
N SER A 94 14.44 21.29 19.08
CA SER A 94 15.36 20.64 18.11
C SER A 94 15.91 19.29 18.57
N ASP A 95 15.22 18.59 19.47
CA ASP A 95 15.64 17.31 20.05
C ASP A 95 14.62 16.19 19.76
N GLU A 96 14.80 15.02 20.39
CA GLU A 96 13.92 13.86 20.18
C GLU A 96 12.79 13.78 21.21
N LEU A 97 11.57 13.50 20.73
CA LEU A 97 10.40 13.25 21.57
C LEU A 97 10.34 11.80 22.08
N THR A 98 11.36 11.33 22.80
CA THR A 98 11.49 9.92 23.26
C THR A 98 10.30 9.41 24.08
N GLU A 99 9.56 10.30 24.73
CA GLU A 99 8.33 9.96 25.46
C GLU A 99 7.22 9.45 24.53
N TYR A 100 7.10 10.02 23.32
CA TYR A 100 6.15 9.56 22.30
C TYR A 100 6.51 8.14 21.84
N GLU A 101 7.78 7.88 21.53
CA GLU A 101 8.27 6.55 21.15
C GLU A 101 7.93 5.51 22.24
N THR A 102 8.17 5.88 23.50
CA THR A 102 7.86 5.04 24.67
C THR A 102 6.36 4.76 24.76
N ALA A 103 5.52 5.77 24.60
CA ALA A 103 4.06 5.64 24.65
C ALA A 103 3.53 4.69 23.56
N VAL A 104 4.03 4.80 22.32
CA VAL A 104 3.65 3.88 21.25
C VAL A 104 4.10 2.44 21.55
N ARG A 105 5.33 2.26 22.06
CA ARG A 105 5.93 0.93 22.26
C ARG A 105 5.40 0.16 23.48
N THR A 106 4.78 0.85 24.42
CA THR A 106 4.31 0.28 25.70
C THR A 106 2.80 0.43 25.92
N GLY A 107 2.18 1.41 25.27
CA GLY A 107 0.79 1.81 25.47
C GLY A 107 -0.23 1.02 24.64
N PRO A 108 -1.41 1.62 24.38
CA PRO A 108 -2.52 0.97 23.68
C PRO A 108 -2.15 0.44 22.30
N ILE A 109 -1.33 1.17 21.53
CA ILE A 109 -0.89 0.76 20.18
C ILE A 109 -0.09 -0.53 20.25
N ALA A 110 0.87 -0.64 21.17
CA ALA A 110 1.61 -1.88 21.38
C ALA A 110 0.71 -3.05 21.81
N LYS A 111 -0.28 -2.80 22.68
CA LYS A 111 -1.24 -3.83 23.11
C LYS A 111 -2.11 -4.31 21.95
N ASP A 112 -2.46 -3.45 20.99
CA ASP A 112 -3.21 -3.80 19.80
C ASP A 112 -2.35 -4.58 18.78
N LEU A 113 -1.15 -4.09 18.47
CA LEU A 113 -0.33 -4.64 17.39
C LEU A 113 0.50 -5.87 17.79
N LYS A 114 1.00 -5.96 19.04
CA LYS A 114 1.80 -7.12 19.47
C LYS A 114 0.99 -8.42 19.42
N ARG A 115 -0.29 -8.38 19.77
CA ARG A 115 -1.16 -9.57 19.83
C ARG A 115 -1.35 -10.22 18.46
N VAL A 116 -1.33 -9.43 17.39
CA VAL A 116 -1.62 -9.88 16.02
C VAL A 116 -0.36 -10.04 15.16
N ARG A 117 0.83 -9.82 15.74
CA ARG A 117 2.08 -9.61 15.01
C ARG A 117 2.47 -10.76 14.07
N ASN A 118 2.10 -12.01 14.38
CA ASN A 118 2.54 -13.16 13.60
C ASN A 118 1.62 -13.52 12.42
N VAL A 119 0.41 -12.97 12.33
CA VAL A 119 -0.55 -13.36 11.28
C VAL A 119 0.01 -13.09 9.88
N LYS A 120 0.47 -11.87 9.60
CA LYS A 120 0.98 -11.54 8.27
C LYS A 120 2.29 -12.28 7.90
N PRO A 121 3.31 -12.37 8.78
CA PRO A 121 4.48 -13.21 8.50
C PRO A 121 4.13 -14.67 8.17
N MET A 122 3.17 -15.27 8.89
CA MET A 122 2.71 -16.64 8.60
C MET A 122 2.06 -16.73 7.23
N TRP A 123 1.18 -15.78 6.88
CA TRP A 123 0.56 -15.75 5.56
C TRP A 123 1.62 -15.63 4.45
N SER A 124 2.54 -14.67 4.56
CA SER A 124 3.55 -14.46 3.53
C SER A 124 4.48 -15.67 3.34
N ARG A 125 4.72 -16.48 4.39
CA ARG A 125 5.67 -17.61 4.34
C ARG A 125 5.02 -18.96 4.04
N TRP A 126 3.81 -19.19 4.57
CA TRP A 126 3.17 -20.51 4.58
C TRP A 126 1.82 -20.51 3.86
N GLY A 127 1.39 -19.37 3.31
CA GLY A 127 0.14 -19.23 2.60
C GLY A 127 -1.06 -18.98 3.53
N MET A 128 -2.21 -18.71 2.89
CA MET A 128 -3.43 -18.28 3.58
C MET A 128 -3.96 -19.32 4.57
N TRP A 129 -4.05 -20.60 4.17
CA TRP A 129 -4.61 -21.65 5.02
C TRP A 129 -3.80 -21.91 6.28
N ALA A 130 -2.47 -21.97 6.16
CA ALA A 130 -1.60 -22.11 7.32
C ALA A 130 -1.71 -20.89 8.25
N SER A 131 -1.82 -19.68 7.71
CA SER A 131 -2.02 -18.46 8.49
C SER A 131 -3.37 -18.43 9.20
N LEU A 132 -4.44 -18.93 8.58
CA LEU A 132 -5.76 -19.00 9.21
C LEU A 132 -5.73 -19.94 10.43
N ALA A 133 -5.10 -21.10 10.31
CA ALA A 133 -4.99 -22.06 11.40
C ALA A 133 -4.01 -21.59 12.48
N LEU A 134 -2.72 -21.44 12.14
CA LEU A 134 -1.66 -21.14 13.10
C LEU A 134 -1.65 -19.69 13.55
N GLY A 135 -1.91 -18.75 12.63
CA GLY A 135 -2.01 -17.33 12.96
C GLY A 135 -3.27 -17.04 13.76
N GLY A 136 -4.39 -17.71 13.45
CA GLY A 136 -5.60 -17.67 14.26
C GLY A 136 -5.35 -18.17 15.68
N LEU A 137 -4.69 -19.33 15.83
CA LEU A 137 -4.31 -19.89 17.14
C LEU A 137 -3.38 -18.94 17.93
N ASP A 138 -2.31 -18.46 17.31
CA ASP A 138 -1.33 -17.56 17.95
C ASP A 138 -2.00 -16.28 18.46
N MET A 139 -2.82 -15.66 17.61
CA MET A 139 -3.57 -14.46 17.94
C MET A 139 -4.62 -14.72 19.03
N TRP A 140 -5.31 -15.87 19.00
CA TRP A 140 -6.30 -16.24 20.01
C TRP A 140 -5.65 -16.37 21.39
N VAL A 141 -4.55 -17.12 21.49
CA VAL A 141 -3.79 -17.27 22.74
C VAL A 141 -3.27 -15.91 23.23
N ALA A 142 -2.77 -15.07 22.33
CA ALA A 142 -2.28 -13.73 22.70
C ALA A 142 -3.38 -12.79 23.18
N ASN A 143 -4.61 -12.93 22.69
CA ASN A 143 -5.75 -12.15 23.20
C ASN A 143 -6.19 -12.61 24.60
N LEU A 144 -6.12 -13.91 24.90
CA LEU A 144 -6.47 -14.45 26.21
C LEU A 144 -5.39 -14.24 27.27
N THR A 145 -4.11 -14.36 26.88
CA THR A 145 -2.99 -14.48 27.83
C THR A 145 -1.96 -13.35 27.72
N GLY A 146 -1.99 -12.56 26.64
CA GLY A 146 -0.94 -11.59 26.33
C GLY A 146 0.33 -12.20 25.74
N TRP A 147 0.39 -13.52 25.55
CA TRP A 147 1.55 -14.25 25.02
C TRP A 147 1.26 -14.84 23.64
N ASN A 148 2.22 -14.71 22.71
CA ASN A 148 2.19 -15.35 21.40
C ASN A 148 3.05 -16.63 21.45
N PRO A 149 2.46 -17.84 21.35
CA PRO A 149 3.18 -19.12 21.37
C PRO A 149 4.34 -19.23 20.36
N PHE A 150 4.19 -18.57 19.21
CA PHE A 150 5.19 -18.61 18.14
C PHE A 150 6.21 -17.46 18.24
N GLY A 151 6.24 -16.74 19.36
CA GLY A 151 7.18 -15.65 19.59
C GLY A 151 6.91 -14.44 18.69
N THR A 152 7.95 -13.96 18.00
CA THR A 152 7.84 -12.87 17.00
C THR A 152 8.51 -13.32 15.71
N LEU A 153 7.70 -13.66 14.71
CA LEU A 153 8.17 -14.04 13.38
C LEU A 153 8.60 -12.79 12.58
N LYS A 154 9.60 -12.94 11.72
CA LYS A 154 10.06 -11.89 10.82
C LYS A 154 9.47 -12.05 9.41
N HIS A 155 9.27 -10.93 8.74
CA HIS A 155 9.10 -10.89 7.29
C HIS A 155 10.39 -11.33 6.58
N GLY A 156 10.27 -11.82 5.35
CA GLY A 156 11.39 -12.42 4.60
C GLY A 156 11.92 -11.54 3.47
N LYS A 157 11.05 -11.20 2.52
CA LYS A 157 11.38 -10.41 1.33
C LYS A 157 10.67 -9.05 1.40
N THR A 158 11.20 -8.06 0.69
CA THR A 158 10.43 -6.86 0.36
C THR A 158 9.31 -7.19 -0.62
N ASP A 159 8.34 -6.29 -0.76
CA ASP A 159 7.26 -6.47 -1.73
C ASP A 159 7.79 -6.47 -3.16
N ALA A 160 8.78 -5.63 -3.49
CA ALA A 160 9.47 -5.65 -4.78
C ALA A 160 10.11 -7.01 -5.09
N GLU A 161 10.90 -7.54 -4.15
CA GLU A 161 11.59 -8.84 -4.26
C GLU A 161 10.64 -10.05 -4.31
N ALA A 162 9.40 -9.88 -3.88
CA ALA A 162 8.38 -10.93 -3.97
C ALA A 162 7.84 -11.13 -5.40
N THR A 163 8.22 -10.27 -6.36
CA THR A 163 7.85 -10.41 -7.77
C THR A 163 8.77 -11.41 -8.47
N GLY A 164 8.23 -12.56 -8.89
CA GLY A 164 8.97 -13.53 -9.71
C GLY A 164 9.01 -13.14 -11.19
N LYS A 165 9.85 -13.81 -11.98
CA LYS A 165 10.05 -13.50 -13.41
C LYS A 165 8.83 -13.90 -14.23
N ALA A 166 8.56 -13.21 -15.33
CA ALA A 166 7.40 -13.47 -16.19
C ALA A 166 7.39 -14.89 -16.78
N ALA A 167 8.57 -15.44 -17.10
CA ALA A 167 8.70 -16.79 -17.62
C ALA A 167 8.29 -17.90 -16.64
N ASP A 168 8.20 -17.59 -15.33
CA ASP A 168 7.84 -18.55 -14.29
C ASP A 168 6.32 -18.60 -14.02
N PHE A 169 5.52 -17.82 -14.75
CA PHE A 169 4.07 -17.71 -14.55
C PHE A 169 3.32 -17.59 -15.87
N ASP A 170 2.15 -18.24 -15.93
CA ASP A 170 1.22 -18.03 -17.04
C ASP A 170 0.56 -16.65 -16.95
N PRO A 171 0.39 -15.96 -18.10
CA PRO A 171 -0.47 -14.78 -18.19
C PRO A 171 -1.89 -15.06 -17.69
N ILE A 172 -2.46 -14.12 -16.94
CA ILE A 172 -3.84 -14.22 -16.44
C ILE A 172 -4.76 -13.51 -17.41
N GLU A 173 -5.69 -14.27 -18.01
CA GLU A 173 -6.77 -13.69 -18.81
C GLU A 173 -7.88 -13.18 -17.90
N TYR A 174 -8.08 -11.86 -17.91
CA TYR A 174 -9.17 -11.22 -17.18
C TYR A 174 -10.38 -11.02 -18.10
N PRO A 175 -11.62 -11.31 -17.64
CA PRO A 175 -12.82 -11.01 -18.41
C PRO A 175 -12.92 -9.52 -18.75
N LYS A 176 -13.45 -9.23 -19.94
CA LYS A 176 -13.73 -7.84 -20.34
C LYS A 176 -14.77 -7.22 -19.39
N PRO A 177 -14.60 -5.95 -18.99
CA PRO A 177 -15.60 -5.25 -18.20
C PRO A 177 -16.97 -5.21 -18.89
N ASP A 178 -18.03 -5.47 -18.12
CA ASP A 178 -19.44 -5.46 -18.58
C ASP A 178 -20.10 -4.07 -18.54
N GLY A 179 -19.44 -3.08 -17.94
CA GLY A 179 -19.98 -1.73 -17.75
C GLY A 179 -21.07 -1.62 -16.68
N VAL A 180 -21.37 -2.71 -15.96
CA VAL A 180 -22.42 -2.77 -14.93
C VAL A 180 -21.81 -3.11 -13.57
N LEU A 181 -21.23 -4.31 -13.43
CA LEU A 181 -20.53 -4.72 -12.22
C LEU A 181 -19.03 -4.43 -12.30
N SER A 182 -18.48 -4.38 -13.50
CA SER A 182 -17.06 -4.23 -13.79
C SER A 182 -16.82 -3.13 -14.82
N PHE A 183 -15.75 -2.37 -14.65
CA PHE A 183 -15.48 -1.19 -15.46
C PHE A 183 -14.04 -1.18 -15.99
N ASP A 184 -13.84 -0.53 -17.13
CA ASP A 184 -12.50 -0.21 -17.62
C ASP A 184 -11.76 0.70 -16.61
N ARG A 185 -10.43 0.53 -16.53
CA ARG A 185 -9.58 1.23 -15.56
C ARG A 185 -9.60 2.74 -15.76
N LEU A 186 -9.44 3.23 -16.99
CA LEU A 186 -9.41 4.68 -17.25
C LEU A 186 -10.77 5.31 -17.00
N THR A 187 -11.85 4.60 -17.36
CA THR A 187 -13.22 5.00 -16.99
C THR A 187 -13.43 5.07 -15.47
N ASN A 188 -12.74 4.20 -14.71
CA ASN A 188 -12.72 4.27 -13.25
C ASN A 188 -11.88 5.42 -12.70
N VAL A 189 -10.73 5.74 -13.30
CA VAL A 189 -9.88 6.85 -12.88
C VAL A 189 -10.62 8.19 -12.90
N ALA A 190 -11.47 8.43 -13.89
CA ALA A 190 -12.29 9.65 -13.93
C ALA A 190 -13.17 9.84 -12.67
N TYR A 191 -13.55 8.75 -11.98
CA TYR A 191 -14.35 8.79 -10.75
C TYR A 191 -13.52 8.98 -9.46
N SER A 192 -12.21 9.11 -9.60
CA SER A 192 -11.33 9.62 -8.54
C SER A 192 -11.21 11.14 -8.55
N PHE A 193 -11.68 11.79 -9.63
CA PHE A 193 -11.49 13.21 -9.91
C PHE A 193 -10.03 13.65 -9.76
N THR A 194 -9.10 12.75 -10.11
CA THR A 194 -7.67 13.05 -10.07
C THR A 194 -7.30 13.95 -11.24
N ASN A 195 -6.50 14.97 -10.97
CA ASN A 195 -5.99 15.88 -11.98
C ASN A 195 -4.65 16.47 -11.56
N HIS A 196 -3.80 16.77 -12.54
CA HIS A 196 -2.53 17.48 -12.41
C HIS A 196 -2.36 18.41 -13.61
N ASP A 197 -1.67 19.53 -13.44
CA ASP A 197 -1.28 20.40 -14.56
C ASP A 197 -0.47 19.61 -15.62
N GLU A 198 -0.68 19.89 -16.90
CA GLU A 198 0.04 19.24 -18.02
C GLU A 198 1.48 19.75 -18.14
N ASP A 199 1.71 20.99 -17.70
CA ASP A 199 2.99 21.67 -17.80
C ASP A 199 3.87 21.44 -16.54
N GLU A 200 3.37 20.72 -15.52
CA GLU A 200 4.17 20.41 -14.35
C GLU A 200 5.21 19.29 -14.60
N PRO A 201 6.37 19.32 -13.93
CA PRO A 201 7.31 18.22 -14.02
C PRO A 201 6.73 16.93 -13.44
N CYS A 202 6.70 15.86 -14.24
CA CYS A 202 6.25 14.53 -13.84
C CYS A 202 6.81 14.12 -12.45
N HIS A 203 5.94 13.91 -11.46
CA HIS A 203 6.33 13.59 -10.09
C HIS A 203 6.70 12.10 -9.86
N LEU A 204 6.73 11.31 -10.94
CA LEU A 204 7.10 9.89 -10.94
C LEU A 204 8.46 9.76 -11.61
N LYS A 205 9.51 9.92 -10.81
CA LYS A 205 10.88 9.98 -11.33
C LYS A 205 11.42 8.57 -11.54
N LEU A 206 12.16 8.38 -12.63
CA LEU A 206 12.95 7.17 -12.85
C LEU A 206 14.39 7.48 -12.47
N ARG A 207 15.01 6.63 -11.66
CA ARG A 207 16.46 6.73 -11.36
C ARG A 207 17.28 6.45 -12.61
N ASP A 208 16.83 5.50 -13.42
CA ASP A 208 17.35 5.16 -14.74
C ASP A 208 16.17 4.98 -15.72
N PRO A 209 16.02 5.83 -16.75
CA PRO A 209 14.91 5.76 -17.70
C PRO A 209 14.94 4.53 -18.62
N GLU A 210 16.07 3.82 -18.71
CA GLU A 210 16.22 2.65 -19.58
C GLU A 210 15.75 1.35 -18.90
N ILE A 211 15.72 1.29 -17.56
CA ILE A 211 15.34 0.09 -16.79
C ILE A 211 13.97 -0.49 -17.17
N PRO A 212 12.89 0.30 -17.36
CA PRO A 212 11.59 -0.24 -17.71
C PRO A 212 11.63 -1.12 -18.96
N ILE A 213 12.35 -0.69 -20.00
CA ILE A 213 12.45 -1.42 -21.26
C ILE A 213 13.57 -2.46 -21.23
N ARG A 214 14.74 -2.11 -20.71
CA ARG A 214 15.93 -2.98 -20.70
C ARG A 214 15.83 -4.15 -19.72
N VAL A 215 15.12 -3.97 -18.60
CA VAL A 215 15.08 -4.93 -17.48
C VAL A 215 13.65 -5.38 -17.20
N ASN A 216 12.74 -4.46 -16.87
CA ASN A 216 11.43 -4.81 -16.35
C ASN A 216 10.54 -5.48 -17.40
N LEU A 217 10.53 -4.97 -18.62
CA LEU A 217 9.79 -5.55 -19.74
C LEU A 217 10.23 -7.01 -20.02
N PRO A 218 11.51 -7.32 -20.31
CA PRO A 218 11.90 -8.69 -20.62
C PRO A 218 11.86 -9.65 -19.41
N GLN A 219 12.17 -9.18 -18.19
CA GLN A 219 12.23 -10.09 -17.02
C GLN A 219 10.89 -10.25 -16.30
N TYR A 220 10.08 -9.20 -16.24
CA TYR A 220 8.87 -9.14 -15.43
C TYR A 220 7.62 -8.76 -16.24
N ALA A 221 7.72 -8.70 -17.57
CA ALA A 221 6.63 -8.25 -18.46
C ALA A 221 6.08 -6.87 -18.06
N GLU A 222 6.96 -5.96 -17.64
CA GLU A 222 6.71 -4.59 -17.18
C GLU A 222 5.45 -4.47 -16.31
N PRO A 223 5.53 -4.90 -15.04
CA PRO A 223 4.36 -5.05 -14.17
C PRO A 223 3.73 -3.71 -13.76
N ALA A 224 4.38 -2.57 -13.99
CA ALA A 224 3.81 -1.25 -13.72
C ALA A 224 2.50 -1.01 -14.49
N GLN A 225 2.38 -1.62 -15.66
CA GLN A 225 1.17 -1.59 -16.48
C GLN A 225 -0.04 -2.26 -15.80
N ARG A 226 0.21 -3.12 -14.79
CA ARG A 226 -0.82 -3.90 -14.08
C ARG A 226 -0.98 -3.45 -12.64
N TYR A 227 0.08 -3.40 -11.83
CA TYR A 227 -0.08 -3.02 -10.42
C TYR A 227 -0.53 -1.57 -10.25
N CYS A 228 -0.30 -0.70 -11.25
CA CYS A 228 -0.79 0.67 -11.18
C CYS A 228 -2.32 0.68 -11.30
N PRO A 229 -3.03 1.19 -10.28
CA PRO A 229 -4.48 1.20 -10.27
C PRO A 229 -5.07 2.22 -11.25
N ALA A 230 -4.25 3.12 -11.81
CA ALA A 230 -4.71 4.27 -12.58
C ALA A 230 -4.21 4.34 -14.02
N GLY A 231 -3.51 3.31 -14.52
CA GLY A 231 -3.05 3.31 -15.91
C GLY A 231 -2.04 4.41 -16.23
N VAL A 232 -1.22 4.78 -15.24
CA VAL A 232 -0.17 5.79 -15.40
C VAL A 232 0.97 5.29 -16.27
N TYR A 233 1.27 4.00 -16.25
CA TYR A 233 2.40 3.43 -16.97
C TYR A 233 1.91 2.54 -18.10
N GLU A 234 2.48 2.74 -19.28
CA GLU A 234 2.24 1.91 -20.45
C GLU A 234 3.53 1.76 -21.27
N VAL A 235 3.65 0.63 -21.97
CA VAL A 235 4.68 0.43 -22.98
C VAL A 235 4.02 0.63 -24.34
N ILE A 236 4.37 1.70 -25.03
CA ILE A 236 3.91 2.00 -26.38
C ILE A 236 4.97 1.58 -27.40
N GLU A 237 4.58 1.45 -28.66
CA GLU A 237 5.50 1.26 -29.77
C GLU A 237 5.76 2.61 -30.45
N GLU A 238 7.02 3.00 -30.57
CA GLU A 238 7.48 4.20 -31.29
C GLU A 238 8.64 3.79 -32.20
N ASP A 239 8.55 4.08 -33.50
CA ASP A 239 9.54 3.70 -34.51
C ASP A 239 9.93 2.21 -34.51
N GLY A 240 8.98 1.32 -34.19
CA GLY A 240 9.19 -0.13 -34.10
C GLY A 240 9.95 -0.60 -32.85
N ALA A 241 10.17 0.30 -31.89
CA ALA A 241 10.80 0.01 -30.61
C ALA A 241 9.84 0.28 -29.43
N PRO A 242 9.90 -0.53 -28.35
CA PRO A 242 9.11 -0.27 -27.17
C PRO A 242 9.63 0.96 -26.41
N ARG A 243 8.73 1.90 -26.09
CA ARG A 243 8.98 3.06 -25.22
C ARG A 243 8.11 2.99 -23.97
N PHE A 244 8.72 3.27 -22.82
CA PHE A 244 7.98 3.44 -21.56
C PHE A 244 7.39 4.84 -21.46
N GLN A 245 6.08 4.94 -21.33
CA GLN A 245 5.32 6.19 -21.25
C GLN A 245 4.73 6.36 -19.84
N ILE A 246 4.83 7.57 -19.29
CA ILE A 246 4.30 7.92 -17.97
C ILE A 246 3.22 9.00 -18.10
N ASN A 247 1.96 8.60 -17.98
CA ASN A 247 0.77 9.46 -17.98
C ASN A 247 0.47 9.93 -16.55
N TYR A 248 1.37 10.74 -16.00
CA TYR A 248 1.38 11.10 -14.57
C TYR A 248 0.14 11.84 -14.09
N GLN A 249 -0.59 12.50 -14.99
CA GLN A 249 -1.85 13.19 -14.66
C GLN A 249 -2.91 12.26 -14.08
N ASN A 250 -2.88 10.97 -14.45
CA ASN A 250 -3.80 9.95 -13.92
C ASN A 250 -3.43 9.50 -12.49
N CYS A 251 -2.33 9.98 -11.91
CA CYS A 251 -1.81 9.43 -10.66
C CYS A 251 -2.73 9.67 -9.46
N VAL A 252 -3.30 8.61 -8.91
CA VAL A 252 -4.13 8.66 -7.68
C VAL A 252 -3.32 8.64 -6.38
N HIS A 253 -2.01 8.91 -6.46
CA HIS A 253 -1.04 9.00 -5.35
C HIS A 253 -0.94 7.75 -4.47
N CYS A 254 -1.38 6.58 -4.93
CA CYS A 254 -1.49 5.37 -4.12
C CYS A 254 -0.18 4.85 -3.51
N LYS A 255 0.98 5.27 -4.05
CA LYS A 255 2.35 4.84 -3.71
C LYS A 255 2.74 3.41 -4.11
N THR A 256 1.86 2.65 -4.77
CA THR A 256 2.15 1.25 -5.14
C THR A 256 3.38 1.10 -6.05
N CYS A 257 3.60 2.03 -6.99
CA CYS A 257 4.71 1.94 -7.94
C CYS A 257 6.09 2.01 -7.28
N ASP A 258 6.26 2.95 -6.36
CA ASP A 258 7.46 3.11 -5.52
C ASP A 258 7.74 1.84 -4.69
N ILE A 259 6.68 1.23 -4.15
CA ILE A 259 6.77 0.02 -3.31
C ILE A 259 7.03 -1.25 -4.12
N LYS A 260 6.39 -1.40 -5.29
CA LYS A 260 6.22 -2.71 -5.96
C LYS A 260 7.10 -2.90 -7.20
N ASP A 261 7.71 -1.84 -7.73
CA ASP A 261 8.66 -1.95 -8.83
C ASP A 261 9.78 -2.95 -8.47
N PRO A 262 9.93 -4.08 -9.19
CA PRO A 262 10.95 -5.09 -8.92
C PRO A 262 12.37 -4.53 -8.97
N SER A 263 12.59 -3.47 -9.76
CA SER A 263 13.89 -2.82 -9.91
C SER A 263 14.11 -1.66 -8.93
N GLN A 264 13.10 -1.28 -8.13
CA GLN A 264 13.16 -0.13 -7.21
C GLN A 264 13.71 1.15 -7.89
N ASN A 265 13.24 1.39 -9.11
CA ASN A 265 13.67 2.44 -10.01
C ASN A 265 12.74 3.67 -9.99
N ILE A 266 11.46 3.47 -9.67
CA ILE A 266 10.47 4.54 -9.56
C ILE A 266 10.57 5.21 -8.19
N ASP A 267 10.74 6.54 -8.18
CA ASP A 267 10.70 7.38 -6.99
C ASP A 267 9.50 8.33 -7.07
N TRP A 268 8.57 8.20 -6.12
CA TRP A 268 7.41 9.08 -6.05
C TRP A 268 7.76 10.33 -5.27
N THR A 269 7.62 11.49 -5.90
CA THR A 269 7.70 12.80 -5.23
C THR A 269 6.32 13.45 -5.16
N CYS A 270 6.14 14.41 -4.26
CA CYS A 270 4.91 15.20 -4.24
C CYS A 270 4.82 16.06 -5.51
N PRO A 271 3.69 16.07 -6.24
CA PRO A 271 3.41 17.08 -7.27
C PRO A 271 3.10 18.44 -6.63
N GLN A 272 2.67 19.40 -7.45
CA GLN A 272 2.17 20.68 -6.95
C GLN A 272 1.04 20.51 -5.93
N GLY A 273 1.00 21.43 -4.96
CA GLY A 273 0.05 21.37 -3.86
C GLY A 273 -1.38 21.60 -4.32
N GLY A 274 -2.30 20.73 -3.91
CA GLY A 274 -3.72 20.80 -4.28
C GLY A 274 -4.11 19.88 -5.44
N GLU A 275 -3.14 19.24 -6.09
CA GLU A 275 -3.35 18.29 -7.17
C GLU A 275 -3.49 16.85 -6.69
N GLY A 276 -3.83 15.96 -7.62
CA GLY A 276 -4.07 14.55 -7.35
C GLY A 276 -5.54 14.22 -7.14
N PRO A 277 -5.85 13.07 -6.50
CA PRO A 277 -7.22 12.60 -6.38
C PRO A 277 -8.07 13.53 -5.51
N ASN A 278 -9.26 13.87 -6.00
CA ASN A 278 -10.29 14.56 -5.22
C ASN A 278 -11.42 13.58 -4.90
N TYR A 279 -11.24 12.82 -3.82
CA TYR A 279 -12.14 11.73 -3.44
C TYR A 279 -13.41 12.25 -2.74
N PRO A 280 -14.61 12.21 -3.37
CA PRO A 280 -15.83 12.56 -2.68
C PRO A 280 -16.26 11.39 -1.80
N ASN A 281 -16.34 11.62 -0.48
CA ASN A 281 -16.87 10.66 0.49
C ASN A 281 -16.07 9.34 0.62
N MET A 282 -14.74 9.37 0.53
CA MET A 282 -13.86 8.22 0.86
C MET A 282 -12.87 8.55 1.98
#